data_AF-A0A496VMZ3-F1
#
_entry.id   AF-A0A496VMZ3-F1
#
_cell.length_a   1.000
_cell.length_b   1.000
_cell.length_c   1.000
_cell.angle_alpha   90.00
_cell.angle_beta   90.00
_cell.angle_gamma   90.00
#
_symmetry.space_group_name_H-M   'P 1'
#
loop_
_entity.id
_entity.type
_entity.pdbx_description
1 polymer ?
#
loop_
_entity_poly.entity_id
_entity_poly.type
_entity_poly.pdbx_seq_one_letter_code
_entity_poly.pdbx_strand_id
1 'polypeptide(L)'
;MFFFSRRIIKPITNLKEAAQKLGQGDFKIRVPVSSKDEIGQLSDVFNRMSDLLEKQVSDLETSQLEAKKANQAKSAFLANMSHELRTPLNGILGYTQILNRDKKRNDKQREGINIIHRSGEYLLTLINDILDL
;
A
#
# COMPACT_ATOMS: atom_id res chain seq x y z
N MET A 1 -13.76 -7.20 -57.64
CA MET A 1 -13.47 -6.10 -56.69
C MET A 1 -13.97 -6.34 -55.26
N PHE A 2 -14.83 -7.35 -54.97
CA PHE A 2 -15.39 -7.57 -53.61
C PHE A 2 -14.48 -8.32 -52.61
N PHE A 3 -13.51 -9.11 -53.07
CA PHE A 3 -12.61 -9.88 -52.19
C PHE A 3 -11.60 -9.02 -51.44
N PHE A 4 -11.16 -7.91 -52.04
CA PHE A 4 -10.17 -7.01 -51.45
C PHE A 4 -10.76 -6.25 -50.25
N SER A 5 -12.02 -5.81 -50.37
CA SER A 5 -12.75 -5.12 -49.31
C SER A 5 -12.91 -5.98 -48.05
N ARG A 6 -13.25 -7.28 -48.19
CA ARG A 6 -13.37 -8.19 -47.03
C ARG A 6 -12.02 -8.50 -46.34
N ARG A 7 -10.91 -8.46 -47.09
CA ARG A 7 -9.56 -8.73 -46.57
C ARG A 7 -9.00 -7.58 -45.72
N ILE A 8 -9.57 -6.38 -45.84
CA ILE A 8 -9.18 -5.19 -45.08
C ILE A 8 -10.19 -4.87 -43.98
N ILE A 9 -11.49 -4.94 -44.28
CA ILE A 9 -12.54 -4.50 -43.34
C ILE A 9 -12.60 -5.41 -42.11
N LYS A 10 -12.57 -6.74 -42.28
CA LYS A 10 -12.77 -7.68 -41.17
C LYS A 10 -11.66 -7.57 -40.10
N PRO A 11 -10.36 -7.56 -40.44
CA PRO A 11 -9.30 -7.37 -39.46
C PRO A 11 -9.39 -6.02 -38.72
N ILE A 12 -9.75 -4.93 -39.42
CA ILE A 12 -9.88 -3.60 -38.81
C ILE A 12 -11.04 -3.58 -37.80
N THR A 13 -12.19 -4.17 -38.15
CA THR A 13 -13.32 -4.28 -37.21
C THR A 13 -12.95 -5.10 -35.97
N ASN A 14 -12.26 -6.23 -36.16
CA ASN A 14 -11.77 -7.06 -35.05
C ASN A 14 -10.81 -6.28 -34.13
N LEU A 15 -9.88 -5.52 -34.71
CA LEU A 15 -8.96 -4.64 -33.96
C LEU A 15 -9.72 -3.59 -33.17
N LYS A 16 -10.72 -2.94 -33.78
CA LYS A 16 -11.55 -1.93 -33.10
C LYS A 16 -12.25 -2.54 -31.88
N GLU A 17 -12.91 -3.68 -32.06
CA GLU A 17 -13.62 -4.36 -30.97
C GLU A 17 -12.67 -4.83 -29.87
N ALA A 18 -11.51 -5.37 -30.23
CA ALA A 18 -10.51 -5.80 -29.25
C ALA A 18 -9.94 -4.60 -28.48
N ALA A 19 -9.66 -3.49 -29.15
CA ALA A 19 -9.19 -2.27 -28.49
C ALA A 19 -10.25 -1.69 -27.53
N GLN A 20 -11.53 -1.73 -27.90
CA GLN A 20 -12.61 -1.31 -27.00
C GLN A 20 -12.70 -2.21 -25.75
N LYS A 21 -12.58 -3.53 -25.91
CA LYS A 21 -12.57 -4.48 -24.78
C LYS A 21 -11.34 -4.32 -23.90
N LEU A 22 -10.17 -4.13 -24.50
CA LEU A 22 -8.92 -3.83 -23.80
C LEU A 22 -9.06 -2.56 -22.95
N GLY A 23 -9.66 -1.51 -23.50
CA GLY A 23 -9.96 -0.27 -22.76
C GLY A 23 -10.99 -0.42 -21.64
N GLN A 24 -11.79 -1.49 -21.65
CA GLN A 24 -12.72 -1.85 -20.57
C GLN A 24 -12.07 -2.76 -19.51
N GLY A 25 -10.78 -3.09 -19.65
CA GLY A 25 -10.02 -3.93 -18.73
C GLY A 25 -9.96 -5.41 -19.09
N ASP A 26 -10.47 -5.83 -20.26
CA ASP A 26 -10.26 -7.18 -20.76
C ASP A 26 -8.88 -7.29 -21.44
N PHE A 27 -7.85 -7.52 -20.63
CA PHE A 27 -6.47 -7.66 -21.12
C PHE A 27 -6.18 -9.00 -21.78
N LYS A 28 -7.09 -9.97 -21.72
CA LYS A 28 -6.94 -11.31 -22.31
C LYS A 28 -7.40 -11.40 -23.75
N ILE A 29 -8.02 -10.33 -24.26
CA ILE A 29 -8.47 -10.27 -25.64
C ILE A 29 -7.28 -10.35 -26.61
N ARG A 30 -7.41 -11.16 -27.66
CA ARG A 30 -6.42 -11.27 -28.74
C ARG A 30 -7.11 -11.15 -30.08
N VAL A 31 -6.41 -10.55 -31.04
CA VAL A 31 -6.88 -10.40 -32.42
C VAL A 31 -6.23 -11.47 -33.30
N PRO A 32 -7.01 -12.16 -34.15
CA PRO A 32 -6.47 -13.17 -35.05
C PRO A 32 -5.58 -12.55 -36.14
N VAL A 33 -4.35 -13.04 -36.23
CA VAL A 33 -3.38 -12.64 -37.27
C VAL A 33 -3.64 -13.46 -38.53
N SER A 34 -4.29 -12.84 -39.51
CA SER A 34 -4.82 -13.54 -40.70
C SER A 34 -4.09 -13.16 -42.00
N SER A 35 -3.14 -12.24 -41.94
CA SER A 35 -2.35 -11.78 -43.09
C SER A 35 -0.91 -11.51 -42.66
N LYS A 36 0.02 -11.47 -43.62
CA LYS A 36 1.44 -11.12 -43.41
C LYS A 36 1.76 -9.68 -43.83
N ASP A 37 0.73 -8.90 -44.12
CA ASP A 37 0.82 -7.48 -44.47
C ASP A 37 0.88 -6.59 -43.21
N GLU A 38 0.76 -5.29 -43.40
CA GLU A 38 0.77 -4.27 -42.35
C GLU A 38 -0.36 -4.47 -41.33
N ILE A 39 -1.50 -5.03 -41.75
CA ILE A 39 -2.64 -5.31 -40.87
C ILE A 39 -2.36 -6.51 -39.98
N GLY A 40 -1.71 -7.53 -40.53
CA GLY A 40 -1.14 -8.64 -39.76
C GLY A 40 -0.15 -8.17 -38.70
N GLN A 41 0.82 -7.34 -39.10
CA GLN A 41 1.81 -6.76 -38.19
C GLN A 41 1.16 -5.91 -37.09
N LEU A 42 0.16 -5.11 -37.43
CA LEU A 42 -0.58 -4.32 -36.43
C LEU A 42 -1.33 -5.22 -35.43
N SER A 43 -1.86 -6.35 -35.89
CA SER A 43 -2.51 -7.34 -35.03
C SER A 43 -1.51 -7.99 -34.06
N ASP A 44 -0.30 -8.31 -34.54
CA ASP A 44 0.79 -8.80 -33.68
C ASP A 44 1.21 -7.77 -32.64
N VAL A 45 1.38 -6.50 -33.04
CA VAL A 45 1.74 -5.41 -32.13
C VAL A 45 0.64 -5.18 -31.08
N PHE A 46 -0.62 -5.21 -31.48
CA PHE A 46 -1.75 -5.12 -30.55
C PHE A 46 -1.76 -6.26 -29.52
N ASN A 47 -1.54 -7.49 -29.97
CA ASN A 47 -1.49 -8.65 -29.07
C ASN A 47 -0.35 -8.53 -28.06
N ARG A 48 0.85 -8.12 -28.52
CA ARG A 48 2.00 -7.88 -27.62
C ARG A 48 1.72 -6.78 -26.60
N MET A 49 1.07 -5.69 -27.03
CA MET A 49 0.67 -4.62 -26.11
C MET A 49 -0.33 -5.14 -25.06
N SER A 50 -1.27 -5.99 -25.47
CA SER A 50 -2.25 -6.61 -24.56
C SER A 50 -1.55 -7.54 -23.54
N ASP A 51 -0.59 -8.36 -23.99
CA ASP A 51 0.24 -9.20 -23.10
C ASP A 51 1.02 -8.36 -22.07
N LEU A 52 1.62 -7.24 -22.51
CA LEU A 52 2.37 -6.34 -21.64
C LEU A 52 1.47 -5.68 -20.60
N LEU A 53 0.29 -5.21 -21.00
CA LEU A 53 -0.68 -4.61 -20.08
C LEU A 53 -1.21 -5.63 -19.07
N GLU A 54 -1.56 -6.85 -19.52
CA GLU A 54 -2.00 -7.94 -18.64
C GLU A 54 -0.96 -8.22 -17.56
N LYS A 55 0.32 -8.33 -17.96
CA LYS A 55 1.42 -8.54 -17.03
C LYS A 55 1.57 -7.38 -16.05
N GLN A 56 1.57 -6.13 -16.53
CA GLN A 56 1.71 -4.96 -15.68
C GLN A 56 0.59 -4.84 -14.64
N VAL A 57 -0.66 -5.12 -15.04
CA VAL A 57 -1.80 -5.12 -14.13
C VAL A 57 -1.65 -6.20 -13.07
N SER A 58 -1.28 -7.43 -13.46
CA SER A 58 -1.02 -8.52 -12.51
C SER A 58 0.11 -8.20 -11.52
N ASP A 59 1.20 -7.60 -12.00
CA ASP A 59 2.35 -7.21 -11.18
C ASP A 59 1.96 -6.09 -10.20
N LEU A 60 1.15 -5.13 -10.65
CA LEU A 60 0.61 -4.04 -9.82
C LEU A 60 -0.35 -4.57 -8.75
N GLU A 61 -1.27 -5.47 -9.08
CA GLU A 61 -2.18 -6.09 -8.13
C GLU A 61 -1.42 -6.86 -7.04
N THR A 62 -0.40 -7.61 -7.44
CA THR A 62 0.48 -8.35 -6.52
C THR A 62 1.22 -7.39 -5.60
N SER A 63 1.86 -6.36 -6.16
CA SER A 63 2.60 -5.34 -5.40
C SER A 63 1.67 -4.58 -4.44
N GLN A 64 0.45 -4.26 -4.86
CA GLN A 64 -0.54 -3.61 -4.01
C GLN A 64 -0.96 -4.51 -2.85
N LEU A 65 -1.16 -5.81 -3.10
CA LEU A 65 -1.49 -6.78 -2.06
C LEU A 65 -0.36 -6.91 -1.04
N GLU A 66 0.89 -7.00 -1.48
CA GLU A 66 2.06 -7.06 -0.62
C GLU A 66 2.21 -5.79 0.22
N ALA A 67 2.07 -4.61 -0.39
CA ALA A 67 2.10 -3.34 0.32
C ALA A 67 1.00 -3.23 1.38
N LYS A 68 -0.23 -3.69 1.07
CA LYS A 68 -1.34 -3.74 2.04
C LYS A 68 -1.01 -4.65 3.21
N LYS A 69 -0.48 -5.85 2.96
CA LYS A 69 -0.08 -6.79 4.01
C LYS A 69 1.03 -6.22 4.88
N ALA A 70 2.06 -5.62 4.27
CA ALA A 70 3.15 -4.98 5.00
C ALA A 70 2.65 -3.83 5.87
N ASN A 71 1.73 -3.00 5.35
CA ASN A 71 1.15 -1.90 6.13
C ASN A 71 0.31 -2.42 7.31
N GLN A 72 -0.52 -3.45 7.09
CA GLN A 72 -1.29 -4.08 8.17
C GLN A 72 -0.37 -4.67 9.26
N ALA A 73 0.70 -5.36 8.87
CA ALA A 73 1.69 -5.88 9.81
C ALA A 73 2.39 -4.76 10.59
N LYS A 74 2.75 -3.66 9.91
CA LYS A 74 3.32 -2.47 10.55
C LYS A 74 2.36 -1.86 11.57
N SER A 75 1.09 -1.64 11.22
CA SER A 75 0.08 -1.10 12.14
C SER A 75 -0.13 -2.01 13.35
N ALA A 76 -0.23 -3.33 13.14
CA ALA A 76 -0.38 -4.29 14.24
C ALA A 76 0.85 -4.29 15.17
N PHE A 77 2.05 -4.23 14.60
CA PHE A 77 3.29 -4.12 15.37
C PHE A 77 3.31 -2.85 16.23
N LEU A 78 3.01 -1.68 15.63
CA LEU A 78 3.00 -0.41 16.35
C LEU A 78 1.96 -0.38 17.47
N ALA A 79 0.74 -0.90 17.22
CA ALA A 79 -0.30 -1.00 18.24
C ALA A 79 0.15 -1.87 19.43
N ASN A 80 0.73 -3.03 19.16
CA ASN A 80 1.23 -3.92 20.21
C ASN A 80 2.36 -3.28 21.02
N MET A 81 3.35 -2.68 20.35
CA MET A 81 4.45 -1.98 21.02
C MET A 81 3.96 -0.81 21.88
N SER A 82 2.98 -0.04 21.41
CA SER A 82 2.38 1.04 22.20
C SER A 82 1.73 0.50 23.49
N HIS A 83 0.96 -0.59 23.41
CA HIS A 83 0.36 -1.21 24.59
C HIS A 83 1.41 -1.74 25.57
N GLU A 84 2.46 -2.39 25.06
CA GLU A 84 3.54 -2.94 25.88
C GLU A 84 4.39 -1.86 26.54
N LEU A 85 4.53 -0.69 25.92
CA LEU A 85 5.24 0.45 26.52
C LEU A 85 4.37 1.23 27.50
N ARG A 86 3.07 1.41 27.23
CA ARG A 86 2.14 2.16 28.08
C ARG A 86 2.02 1.54 29.47
N THR A 87 2.01 0.22 29.58
CA THR A 87 1.85 -0.50 30.85
C THR A 87 2.97 -0.20 31.88
N PRO A 88 4.26 -0.47 31.58
CA PRO A 88 5.35 -0.16 32.50
C PRO A 88 5.50 1.36 32.73
N LEU A 89 5.23 2.18 31.71
CA LEU A 89 5.34 3.64 31.82
C LEU A 89 4.29 4.22 32.77
N ASN A 90 3.05 3.74 32.72
CA ASN A 90 2.02 4.08 33.69
C ASN A 90 2.40 3.63 35.12
N GLY A 91 3.10 2.51 35.26
CA GLY A 91 3.68 2.08 36.53
C GLY A 91 4.71 3.08 37.06
N ILE A 92 5.67 3.50 36.22
CA ILE A 92 6.68 4.51 36.56
C ILE A 92 6.00 5.81 36.97
N LEU A 93 5.03 6.30 36.18
CA LEU A 93 4.29 7.53 36.49
C LEU A 93 3.52 7.42 37.80
N GLY A 94 2.86 6.30 38.07
CA GLY A 94 2.21 6.02 39.36
C GLY A 94 3.18 6.11 40.54
N TYR A 95 4.37 5.51 40.42
CA TYR A 95 5.41 5.63 41.45
C TYR A 95 5.91 7.06 41.63
N THR A 96 6.12 7.81 40.54
CA THR A 96 6.52 9.22 40.65
C THR A 96 5.46 10.03 41.38
N GLN A 97 4.17 9.78 41.16
CA GLN A 97 3.06 10.46 41.85
C GLN A 97 3.01 10.09 43.34
N ILE A 98 3.17 8.81 43.69
CA ILE A 98 3.22 8.35 45.09
C ILE A 98 4.39 8.99 45.82
N LEU A 99 5.59 8.91 45.24
CA LEU A 99 6.79 9.52 45.81
C LEU A 99 6.61 11.04 45.91
N ASN A 100 5.88 11.69 44.99
CA ASN A 100 5.65 13.13 45.06
C ASN A 100 4.84 13.57 46.29
N ARG A 101 4.05 12.67 46.87
CA ARG A 101 3.25 12.93 48.08
C ARG A 101 4.03 12.78 49.38
N ASP A 102 5.22 12.18 49.34
CA ASP A 102 6.06 12.02 50.53
C ASP A 102 6.71 13.36 50.94
N LYS A 103 6.39 13.79 52.17
CA LYS A 103 6.87 15.04 52.78
C LYS A 103 8.30 14.95 53.33
N LYS A 104 8.89 13.75 53.44
CA LYS A 104 10.24 13.55 53.99
C LYS A 104 11.37 13.70 52.96
N ARG A 105 11.06 14.05 51.70
CA ARG A 105 12.05 14.15 50.62
C ARG A 105 12.79 15.48 50.62
N ASN A 106 14.04 15.46 50.19
CA ASN A 106 14.83 16.68 49.96
C ASN A 106 14.55 17.31 48.58
N ASP A 107 15.01 18.55 48.38
CA ASP A 107 14.77 19.29 47.14
C ASP A 107 15.35 18.59 45.90
N LYS A 108 16.50 17.92 46.00
CA LYS A 108 17.10 17.16 44.89
C LYS A 108 16.24 15.97 44.47
N GLN A 109 15.69 15.24 45.45
CA GLN A 109 14.76 14.13 45.19
C GLN A 109 13.47 14.62 44.55
N ARG A 110 12.93 15.76 45.02
CA ARG A 110 11.73 16.37 44.42
C ARG A 110 11.96 16.73 42.95
N GLU A 111 13.08 17.36 42.65
CA GLU A 111 13.43 17.74 41.27
C GLU A 111 13.61 16.51 40.38
N GLY A 112 14.37 15.50 40.83
CA GLY A 112 14.56 14.26 40.07
C GLY A 112 13.24 13.55 39.75
N ILE A 113 12.31 13.48 40.71
CA ILE A 113 10.99 12.88 40.50
C ILE A 113 10.15 13.69 39.49
N ASN A 114 10.20 15.02 39.55
CA ASN A 114 9.52 15.87 38.57
C ASN A 114 10.08 15.68 37.16
N ILE A 115 11.40 15.54 37.01
CA ILE A 115 12.04 15.25 35.72
C ILE A 115 11.56 13.91 35.17
N ILE A 116 11.60 12.84 35.98
CA ILE A 116 11.13 11.50 35.56
C ILE A 116 9.67 11.56 35.13
N HIS A 117 8.82 12.27 35.89
CA HIS A 117 7.40 12.42 35.59
C HIS A 117 7.16 13.12 34.25
N ARG A 118 7.79 14.29 34.02
CA ARG A 118 7.66 15.04 32.77
C ARG A 118 8.18 14.25 31.57
N SER A 119 9.31 13.54 31.72
CA SER A 119 9.85 12.68 30.67
C SER A 119 8.92 11.52 30.33
N GLY A 120 8.25 10.93 31.33
CA GLY A 120 7.29 9.84 31.11
C GLY A 120 6.02 10.31 30.39
N GLU A 121 5.46 11.46 30.77
CA GLU A 121 4.32 12.07 30.08
C GLU A 121 4.66 12.42 28.62
N TYR A 122 5.87 12.95 28.39
CA TYR A 122 6.35 13.25 27.05
C TYR A 122 6.49 11.98 26.20
N LEU A 123 7.02 10.89 26.77
CA LEU A 123 7.13 9.61 26.07
C LEU A 123 5.77 9.01 25.72
N LEU A 124 4.77 9.11 26.61
CA LEU A 124 3.40 8.68 26.30
C LEU A 124 2.81 9.47 25.12
N THR A 125 3.06 10.78 25.09
CA THR A 125 2.62 11.65 23.98
C THR A 125 3.23 11.18 22.66
N LEU A 126 4.55 11.00 22.61
CA LEU A 126 5.24 10.50 21.42
C LEU A 126 4.74 9.12 20.97
N ILE A 127 4.47 8.21 21.90
CA ILE A 127 3.94 6.88 21.59
C ILE A 127 2.54 6.97 20.97
N ASN A 128 1.70 7.87 21.46
CA ASN A 128 0.37 8.08 20.89
C ASN A 128 0.46 8.74 19.49
N ASP A 129 1.31 9.74 19.31
CA ASP A 129 1.50 10.43 18.03
C ASP A 129 1.98 9.45 16.93
N ILE A 130 2.79 8.45 17.28
CA ILE A 130 3.25 7.41 16.34
C ILE A 130 2.12 6.46 15.89
N LEU A 131 1.05 6.32 16.67
CA LEU A 131 -0.10 5.47 16.32
C LEU A 131 -1.11 6.17 15.41
N ASP A 132 -1.19 7.50 15.45
CA ASP A 132 -2.15 8.30 14.67
C ASP A 132 -1.67 8.58 13.22
N LEU A 133 -0.54 7.97 12.82
CA LEU A 133 0.16 8.10 11.51
C LEU A 133 -0.14 6.92 10.56
#